data_AF-A0A1V0RJM3-F1
#
_entry.id   AF-A0A1V0RJM3-F1
#
_cell.length_a   1.000
_cell.length_b   1.000
_cell.length_c   1.000
_cell.angle_alpha   90.00
_cell.angle_beta   90.00
_cell.angle_gamma   90.00
#
_symmetry.space_group_name_H-M   'P 1'
#
loop_
_entity.id
_entity.type
_entity.pdbx_description
1 polymer ?
#
loop_
_entity_poly.entity_id
_entity_poly.type
_entity_poly.pdbx_seq_one_letter_code
_entity_poly.pdbx_strand_id
1 'polypeptide(L)'
;MDEHRNFARKQHVGHGTKLRAQFTEYAVAGLRKSDYAGVFQKTKDRGRPAWLAEINLDGFQRSLFIKLWSAVDKAGNIRRLGLLQGLPLTFEKRSFDLIVIPEGVDRFHGIVELQDARLIINVFPAPARGKRRVYLCHLEVARSDGSVEA
;
A
#
# COMPACT_ATOMS: atom_id res chain seq x y z
N MET A 1 -24.32 32.34 -25.67
CA MET A 1 -24.09 30.97 -26.18
C MET A 1 -23.10 30.16 -25.30
N ASP A 2 -22.79 30.58 -24.06
CA ASP A 2 -21.76 29.95 -23.21
C ASP A 2 -22.28 29.07 -22.06
N GLU A 3 -23.58 29.13 -21.73
CA GLU A 3 -24.11 28.41 -20.56
C GLU A 3 -24.20 26.88 -20.78
N HIS A 4 -24.53 26.44 -22.00
CA HIS A 4 -24.60 25.02 -22.34
C HIS A 4 -23.24 24.31 -22.30
N ARG A 5 -22.15 25.02 -22.63
CA ARG A 5 -20.78 24.49 -22.53
C ARG A 5 -20.34 24.31 -21.07
N ASN A 6 -20.72 25.24 -20.18
CA ASN A 6 -20.42 25.13 -18.75
C ASN A 6 -21.20 24.00 -18.06
N PHE A 7 -22.43 23.71 -18.50
CA PHE A 7 -23.24 22.65 -17.92
C PHE A 7 -22.71 21.24 -18.26
N ALA A 8 -22.37 21.00 -19.54
CA ALA A 8 -21.77 19.74 -19.98
C ALA A 8 -20.42 19.48 -19.30
N ARG A 9 -19.60 20.52 -19.11
CA ARG A 9 -18.31 20.41 -18.42
C ARG A 9 -18.49 20.11 -16.93
N LYS A 10 -19.46 20.74 -16.26
CA LYS A 10 -19.80 20.42 -14.85
C LYS A 10 -20.35 19.00 -14.69
N GLN A 11 -21.17 18.51 -15.62
CA GLN A 11 -21.67 17.13 -15.59
C GLN A 11 -20.57 16.10 -15.85
N HIS A 12 -19.67 16.34 -16.80
CA HIS A 12 -18.51 15.46 -17.03
C HIS A 12 -17.55 15.42 -15.84
N VAL A 13 -17.28 16.58 -15.22
CA VAL A 13 -16.46 16.64 -14.01
C VAL A 13 -17.15 15.87 -12.88
N GLY A 14 -18.43 16.11 -12.61
CA GLY A 14 -19.19 15.44 -11.55
C GLY A 14 -19.37 13.92 -11.76
N HIS A 15 -19.52 13.46 -13.01
CA HIS A 15 -19.59 12.04 -13.32
C HIS A 15 -18.22 11.35 -13.15
N GLY A 16 -17.14 12.02 -13.57
CA GLY A 16 -15.78 11.56 -13.35
C GLY A 16 -15.40 11.50 -11.87
N THR A 17 -15.90 12.43 -11.05
CA THR A 17 -15.65 12.41 -9.59
C THR A 17 -16.39 11.26 -8.91
N LYS A 18 -17.66 11.01 -9.29
CA LYS A 18 -18.45 9.88 -8.76
C LYS A 18 -17.85 8.52 -9.11
N LEU A 19 -17.38 8.34 -10.34
CA LEU A 19 -16.71 7.10 -10.75
C LEU A 19 -15.41 6.86 -9.98
N ARG A 20 -14.59 7.91 -9.78
CA ARG A 20 -13.33 7.82 -9.01
C ARG A 20 -13.57 7.44 -7.56
N ALA A 21 -14.54 8.09 -6.91
CA ALA A 21 -14.93 7.77 -5.55
C ALA A 21 -15.37 6.30 -5.42
N GLN A 22 -16.21 5.80 -6.33
CA GLN A 22 -16.61 4.39 -6.35
C GLN A 22 -15.41 3.45 -6.54
N PHE A 23 -14.49 3.76 -7.45
CA PHE A 23 -13.27 2.96 -7.63
C PHE A 23 -12.41 2.92 -6.38
N THR A 24 -12.23 4.05 -5.70
CA THR A 24 -11.47 4.13 -4.44
C THR A 24 -12.18 3.31 -3.36
N GLU A 25 -13.49 3.48 -3.17
CA GLU A 25 -14.31 2.70 -2.24
C GLU A 25 -14.16 1.20 -2.47
N TYR A 26 -14.18 0.76 -3.74
CA TYR A 26 -13.92 -0.64 -4.07
C TYR A 26 -12.49 -1.06 -3.75
N ALA A 27 -11.48 -0.27 -4.13
CA ALA A 27 -10.06 -0.58 -3.89
C ALA A 27 -9.73 -0.73 -2.39
N VAL A 28 -10.38 0.06 -1.53
CA VAL A 28 -10.25 -0.05 -0.07
C VAL A 28 -11.34 -0.92 0.56
N ALA A 29 -12.23 -1.55 -0.21
CA ALA A 29 -13.28 -2.39 0.33
C ALA A 29 -12.68 -3.56 1.13
N GLY A 30 -13.04 -3.64 2.41
CA GLY A 30 -12.49 -4.60 3.37
C GLY A 30 -11.34 -4.04 4.23
N LEU A 31 -10.81 -2.86 3.92
CA LEU A 31 -9.96 -2.09 4.83
C LEU A 31 -10.85 -1.22 5.73
N ARG A 32 -11.38 -1.82 6.79
CA ARG A 32 -12.28 -1.17 7.76
C ARG A 32 -11.57 -0.33 8.82
N LYS A 33 -10.40 -0.77 9.28
CA LYS A 33 -9.52 -0.01 10.18
C LYS A 33 -8.61 0.94 9.40
N SER A 34 -8.19 2.02 10.06
CA SER A 34 -7.11 2.90 9.58
C SER A 34 -5.75 2.19 9.55
N ASP A 35 -5.55 1.24 10.46
CA ASP A 35 -4.24 0.64 10.71
C ASP A 35 -4.31 -0.89 10.73
N TYR A 36 -3.32 -1.50 10.08
CA TYR A 36 -3.09 -2.94 10.11
C TYR A 36 -1.63 -3.23 10.41
N ALA A 37 -1.39 -4.40 10.98
CA ALA A 37 -0.04 -4.89 11.23
C ALA A 37 0.14 -6.31 10.72
N GLY A 38 1.35 -6.59 10.24
CA GLY A 38 1.79 -7.92 9.82
C GLY A 38 3.23 -8.16 10.22
N VAL A 39 3.64 -9.42 10.27
CA VAL A 39 5.03 -9.79 10.55
C VAL A 39 5.66 -10.30 9.27
N PHE A 40 6.80 -9.73 8.90
CA PHE A 40 7.54 -10.20 7.75
C PHE A 40 8.26 -11.51 8.05
N GLN A 41 7.93 -12.52 7.27
CA GLN A 41 8.60 -13.81 7.26
C GLN A 41 9.53 -13.91 6.05
N LYS A 42 10.73 -14.45 6.28
CA LYS A 42 11.66 -14.74 5.20
C LYS A 42 11.14 -15.93 4.40
N THR A 43 10.83 -15.71 3.12
CA THR A 43 10.41 -16.79 2.23
C THR A 43 11.62 -17.63 1.79
N LYS A 44 11.44 -18.93 1.57
CA LYS A 44 12.53 -19.87 1.22
C LYS A 44 12.73 -20.04 -0.29
N ASP A 45 12.10 -19.20 -1.10
CA ASP A 45 11.90 -19.49 -2.52
C ASP A 45 13.14 -19.22 -3.40
N ARG A 46 13.38 -20.04 -4.43
CA ARG A 46 14.65 -20.08 -5.19
C ARG A 46 14.76 -19.05 -6.33
N GLY A 47 13.71 -18.29 -6.62
CA GLY A 47 13.68 -17.33 -7.74
C GLY A 47 13.94 -15.87 -7.37
N ARG A 48 13.44 -15.41 -6.21
CA ARG A 48 13.70 -14.13 -5.51
C ARG A 48 12.80 -14.05 -4.26
N PRO A 49 13.27 -14.47 -3.07
CA PRO A 49 12.48 -14.37 -1.85
C PRO A 49 12.69 -13.01 -1.18
N ALA A 50 11.72 -12.17 -1.47
CA ALA A 50 11.34 -11.00 -0.74
C ALA A 50 10.76 -11.40 0.63
N TRP A 51 11.00 -10.62 1.68
CA TRP A 51 10.29 -10.77 2.95
C TRP A 51 8.78 -10.65 2.69
N LEU A 52 7.95 -11.52 3.28
CA LEU A 52 6.51 -11.54 3.08
C LEU A 52 5.77 -11.24 4.38
N ALA A 53 4.91 -10.23 4.38
CA ALA A 53 3.91 -10.02 5.42
C ALA A 53 2.53 -10.33 4.84
N GLU A 54 1.76 -11.13 5.57
CA GLU A 54 0.35 -11.35 5.32
C GLU A 54 -0.45 -10.57 6.35
N ILE A 55 -1.45 -9.82 5.88
CA ILE A 55 -2.37 -9.04 6.70
C ILE A 55 -3.79 -9.55 6.42
N ASN A 56 -4.41 -10.16 7.43
CA ASN A 56 -5.80 -10.59 7.35
C ASN A 56 -6.71 -9.38 7.51
N LEU A 57 -7.65 -9.21 6.58
CA LEU A 57 -8.59 -8.09 6.61
C LEU A 57 -9.82 -8.44 7.46
N ASP A 58 -10.26 -7.51 8.29
CA ASP A 58 -11.40 -7.73 9.18
C ASP A 58 -12.70 -7.91 8.38
N GLY A 59 -13.41 -9.02 8.63
CA GLY A 59 -14.74 -9.26 8.08
C GLY A 59 -14.78 -9.70 6.61
N PHE A 60 -13.62 -9.94 5.98
CA PHE A 60 -13.53 -10.56 4.66
C PHE A 60 -12.61 -11.78 4.74
N GLN A 61 -12.97 -12.89 4.10
CA GLN A 61 -12.06 -14.05 3.92
C GLN A 61 -10.95 -13.71 2.90
N ARG A 62 -10.21 -12.63 3.15
CA ARG A 62 -9.19 -12.09 2.25
C ARG A 62 -7.99 -11.60 3.04
N SER A 63 -6.82 -11.81 2.46
CA SER A 63 -5.54 -11.33 2.96
C SER A 63 -4.91 -10.35 1.98
N LEU A 64 -4.25 -9.33 2.51
CA LEU A 64 -3.26 -8.56 1.76
C LEU A 64 -1.89 -9.19 1.95
N PHE A 65 -1.14 -9.24 0.86
CA PHE A 65 0.23 -9.74 0.86
C PHE A 65 1.18 -8.62 0.47
N ILE A 66 2.14 -8.33 1.35
CA ILE A 66 3.18 -7.35 1.11
C ILE A 66 4.51 -8.11 0.98
N LYS A 67 5.16 -8.00 -0.17
CA LYS A 67 6.44 -8.63 -0.47
C LYS A 67 7.52 -7.58 -0.62
N LEU A 68 8.66 -7.71 0.04
CA LEU A 68 9.78 -6.76 -0.01
C LEU A 68 11.11 -7.39 -0.43
N TRP A 69 11.73 -6.89 -1.47
CA TRP A 69 13.06 -7.37 -1.90
C TRP A 69 14.00 -6.23 -2.22
N SER A 70 15.30 -6.54 -2.21
CA SER A 70 16.32 -5.63 -2.71
C SER A 70 16.61 -5.95 -4.18
N ALA A 71 16.79 -4.90 -4.98
CA ALA A 71 17.28 -4.97 -6.35
C ALA A 71 18.42 -3.95 -6.52
N VAL A 72 19.32 -4.22 -7.44
CA VAL A 72 20.38 -3.26 -7.81
C VAL A 72 19.91 -2.54 -9.07
N ASP A 73 19.99 -1.21 -9.07
CA ASP A 73 19.66 -0.41 -10.26
C ASP A 73 20.82 -0.36 -11.26
N LYS A 74 20.59 0.30 -12.41
CA LYS A 74 21.63 0.45 -13.45
C LYS A 74 22.85 1.26 -13.01
N ALA A 75 22.71 2.07 -11.95
CA ALA A 75 23.79 2.88 -11.38
C ALA A 75 24.53 2.15 -10.25
N GLY A 76 24.17 0.90 -9.94
CA GLY A 76 24.79 0.10 -8.89
C GLY A 76 24.21 0.36 -7.49
N ASN A 77 23.17 1.19 -7.36
CA ASN A 77 22.55 1.48 -6.07
C ASN A 77 21.59 0.37 -5.66
N ILE A 78 21.54 0.08 -4.36
CA ILE A 78 20.57 -0.85 -3.79
C ILE A 78 19.22 -0.13 -3.66
N ARG A 79 18.25 -0.55 -4.46
CA ARG A 79 16.84 -0.19 -4.33
C ARG A 79 16.11 -1.25 -3.51
N ARG A 80 15.23 -0.80 -2.63
CA ARG A 80 14.29 -1.67 -1.93
C ARG A 80 12.93 -1.50 -2.59
N LEU A 81 12.35 -2.62 -3.00
CA LEU A 81 11.11 -2.67 -3.76
C LEU A 81 10.07 -3.45 -2.97
N GLY A 82 8.83 -3.00 -3.06
CA GLY A 82 7.66 -3.64 -2.51
C GLY A 82 6.69 -4.08 -3.60
N LEU A 83 5.92 -5.12 -3.31
CA LEU A 83 4.73 -5.52 -4.05
C LEU A 83 3.58 -5.71 -3.07
N LEU A 84 2.50 -4.99 -3.28
CA LEU A 84 1.23 -5.20 -2.62
C LEU A 84 0.34 -6.07 -3.51
N GLN A 85 -0.26 -7.11 -2.92
CA GLN A 85 -1.21 -7.99 -3.60
C GLN A 85 -2.46 -8.21 -2.74
N GLY A 86 -3.57 -8.58 -3.39
CA GLY A 86 -4.84 -8.89 -2.71
C GLY A 86 -5.79 -7.70 -2.60
N LEU A 87 -5.47 -6.58 -3.24
CA LEU A 87 -6.44 -5.51 -3.47
C LEU A 87 -7.49 -5.97 -4.51
N PRO A 88 -8.75 -5.54 -4.40
CA PRO A 88 -9.78 -5.86 -5.38
C PRO A 88 -9.60 -5.13 -6.73
N LEU A 89 -10.13 -5.73 -7.81
CA LEU A 89 -10.14 -5.21 -9.20
C LEU A 89 -8.73 -4.96 -9.80
N THR A 90 -8.61 -4.05 -10.78
CA THR A 90 -7.42 -3.71 -11.61
C THR A 90 -6.14 -3.35 -10.84
N PHE A 91 -6.20 -3.33 -9.51
CA PHE A 91 -5.09 -3.07 -8.59
C PHE A 91 -4.59 -4.33 -7.88
N GLU A 92 -4.98 -5.54 -8.35
CA GLU A 92 -4.63 -6.84 -7.75
C GLU A 92 -3.14 -6.94 -7.37
N LYS A 93 -2.27 -6.25 -8.11
CA LYS A 93 -0.83 -6.17 -7.87
C LYS A 93 -0.32 -4.74 -8.09
N ARG A 94 0.34 -4.16 -7.09
CA ARG A 94 0.96 -2.82 -7.17
C ARG A 94 2.37 -2.84 -6.61
N SER A 95 3.34 -2.51 -7.46
CA SER A 95 4.73 -2.32 -7.03
C SER A 95 4.93 -0.92 -6.46
N PHE A 96 5.81 -0.80 -5.47
CA PHE A 96 6.18 0.48 -4.85
C PHE A 96 7.65 0.49 -4.46
N ASP A 97 8.21 1.69 -4.33
CA ASP A 97 9.56 1.88 -3.82
C ASP A 97 9.53 2.03 -2.30
N LEU A 98 10.57 1.50 -1.65
CA LEU A 98 10.83 1.69 -0.24
C LEU A 98 12.00 2.66 -0.05
N ILE A 99 11.72 3.75 0.64
CA ILE A 99 12.69 4.78 1.02
C ILE A 99 13.17 4.50 2.44
N VAL A 100 14.46 4.70 2.69
CA VAL A 100 15.04 4.60 4.03
C VAL A 100 14.64 5.81 4.85
N ILE A 101 14.13 5.60 6.06
CA ILE A 101 13.85 6.68 6.99
C ILE A 101 15.17 7.06 7.70
N PRO A 102 15.67 8.30 7.59
CA PRO A 102 16.99 8.69 8.11
C PRO A 102 17.13 8.48 9.62
N GLU A 103 16.08 8.71 10.40
CA GLU A 103 16.15 8.65 11.86
C GLU A 103 16.06 7.22 12.44
N GLY A 104 15.94 6.18 11.61
CA GLY A 104 15.71 4.80 12.07
C GLY A 104 16.60 3.76 11.41
N VAL A 105 17.36 3.02 12.22
CA VAL A 105 18.12 1.86 11.74
C VAL A 105 17.17 0.85 11.07
N ASP A 106 17.43 0.57 9.79
CA ASP A 106 16.65 -0.36 8.96
C ASP A 106 15.13 -0.10 8.97
N ARG A 107 14.73 1.18 9.05
CA ARG A 107 13.33 1.58 8.84
C ARG A 107 13.11 1.95 7.38
N PHE A 108 12.03 1.43 6.82
CA PHE A 108 11.64 1.70 5.44
C PHE A 108 10.21 2.19 5.37
N HIS A 109 9.95 3.03 4.39
CA HIS A 109 8.64 3.61 4.11
C HIS A 109 8.33 3.50 2.63
N GLY A 110 7.12 3.09 2.29
CA GLY A 110 6.62 3.03 0.93
C GLY A 110 5.20 3.53 0.85
N ILE A 111 4.82 4.07 -0.31
CA ILE A 111 3.47 4.57 -0.55
C ILE A 111 2.93 3.87 -1.80
N VAL A 112 1.70 3.37 -1.72
CA VAL A 112 0.89 2.98 -2.87
C VAL A 112 -0.24 3.99 -3.01
N GLU A 113 -0.13 4.84 -4.02
CA GLU A 113 -1.18 5.79 -4.38
C GLU A 113 -2.36 5.05 -5.01
N LEU A 114 -3.54 5.26 -4.44
CA LEU A 114 -4.84 4.98 -5.04
C LEU A 114 -5.44 6.32 -5.48
N GLN A 115 -6.58 6.32 -6.17
CA GLN A 115 -7.13 7.57 -6.71
C GLN A 115 -7.46 8.60 -5.63
N ASP A 116 -8.27 8.21 -4.63
CA ASP A 116 -8.67 9.10 -3.52
C ASP A 116 -8.22 8.56 -2.15
N ALA A 117 -7.23 7.66 -2.13
CA ALA A 117 -6.62 7.15 -0.91
C ALA A 117 -5.16 6.81 -1.17
N ARG A 118 -4.38 6.67 -0.10
CA ARG A 118 -3.02 6.15 -0.16
C ARG A 118 -2.84 5.09 0.91
N LEU A 119 -2.11 4.06 0.54
CA LEU A 119 -1.67 3.03 1.47
C LEU A 119 -0.23 3.33 1.83
N ILE A 120 0.00 3.58 3.11
CA ILE A 120 1.31 3.87 3.66
C ILE A 120 1.84 2.59 4.30
N ILE A 121 2.99 2.12 3.81
CA ILE A 121 3.64 0.90 4.28
C ILE A 121 4.89 1.29 5.06
N ASN A 122 4.84 1.09 6.37
CA ASN A 122 5.97 1.27 7.27
C ASN A 122 6.57 -0.08 7.62
N VAL A 123 7.89 -0.17 7.54
CA VAL A 123 8.65 -1.38 7.86
C VAL A 123 9.67 -1.01 8.93
N PHE A 124 9.65 -1.71 10.05
CA PHE A 124 10.57 -1.46 11.14
C PHE A 124 11.06 -2.76 11.77
N PRO A 125 12.31 -2.79 12.25
CA PRO A 125 12.81 -3.97 12.95
C PRO A 125 12.08 -4.13 14.28
N ALA A 126 11.65 -5.35 14.59
CA ALA A 126 11.23 -5.69 15.94
C ALA A 126 12.46 -5.68 16.87
N PRO A 127 12.33 -5.19 18.12
CA PRO A 127 13.37 -5.30 19.12
C PRO A 127 13.62 -6.79 19.43
N ALA A 128 14.65 -7.37 18.81
CA ALA A 128 14.93 -8.79 18.93
C ALA A 128 15.89 -9.06 20.11
N ARG A 129 15.45 -9.86 21.08
CA ARG A 129 16.35 -10.57 22.02
C ARG A 129 16.83 -11.88 21.36
N GLY A 130 17.58 -11.81 20.25
CA GLY A 130 18.06 -13.01 19.55
C GLY A 130 18.81 -12.77 18.23
N LYS A 131 19.29 -13.86 17.62
CA LYS A 131 20.12 -13.84 16.38
C LYS A 131 19.33 -13.60 15.07
N ARG A 132 18.00 -13.65 15.09
CA ARG A 132 17.16 -13.44 13.89
C ARG A 132 16.49 -12.07 13.95
N ARG A 133 16.76 -11.24 12.95
CA ARG A 133 16.02 -10.00 12.73
C ARG A 133 14.61 -10.33 12.26
N VAL A 134 13.61 -9.75 12.93
CA VAL A 134 12.21 -9.79 12.53
C VAL A 134 11.85 -8.39 12.10
N TYR A 135 11.17 -8.23 10.96
CA TYR A 135 10.60 -6.93 10.56
C TYR A 135 9.09 -6.97 10.76
N LEU A 136 8.56 -5.87 11.26
CA LEU A 136 7.14 -5.60 11.39
C LEU A 136 6.72 -4.75 10.20
N CYS A 137 5.54 -5.06 9.67
CA CYS A 137 4.83 -4.27 8.69
C CYS A 137 3.71 -3.55 9.41
N HIS A 138 3.63 -2.24 9.24
CA HIS A 138 2.47 -1.44 9.59
C HIS A 138 1.92 -0.83 8.30
N LEU A 139 0.64 -1.05 8.06
CA LEU A 139 -0.08 -0.55 6.91
C LEU A 139 -1.12 0.45 7.41
N GLU A 140 -0.96 1.71 7.01
CA GLU A 140 -1.89 2.79 7.29
C GLU A 140 -2.67 3.11 6.02
N VAL A 141 -3.98 3.31 6.18
CA VAL A 141 -4.92 3.68 5.12
C VAL A 141 -5.29 5.14 5.32
N ALA A 142 -4.75 6.03 4.49
CA ALA A 142 -5.06 7.45 4.53
C ALA A 142 -5.96 7.82 3.36
N ARG A 143 -7.21 8.22 3.65
CA ARG A 143 -8.17 8.72 2.64
C ARG A 143 -7.98 10.23 2.44
N SER A 144 -8.25 10.70 1.22
CA SER A 144 -8.06 12.11 0.82
C SER A 144 -8.94 13.10 1.60
N ASP A 145 -10.06 12.62 2.11
CA ASP A 145 -11.06 13.38 2.86
C ASP A 145 -10.75 13.44 4.37
N GLY A 146 -9.69 12.77 4.84
CA GLY A 146 -9.34 12.68 6.26
C GLY A 146 -10.32 11.86 7.08
N SER A 147 -11.24 11.10 6.46
CA SER A 147 -12.17 10.25 7.19
C SER A 147 -11.46 8.99 7.71
N VAL A 148 -11.52 8.81 9.03
CA VAL A 148 -11.21 7.55 9.71
C VAL A 148 -12.56 6.97 10.09
N GLU A 149 -13.00 5.90 9.42
CA GLU A 149 -14.16 5.15 9.91
C GLU A 149 -13.75 4.44 11.20
N ALA A 150 -14.42 4.83 12.30
CA ALA A 150 -14.22 4.31 13.64
C ALA A 150 -14.81 2.90 13.82
#